data_AF-A0A6A7KJD5-F1
#
_entry.id   AF-A0A6A7KJD5-F1
#
_cell.length_a   1.000
_cell.length_b   1.000
_cell.length_c   1.000
_cell.angle_alpha   90.00
_cell.angle_beta   90.00
_cell.angle_gamma   90.00
#
_symmetry.space_group_name_H-M   'P 1'
#
loop_
_entity.id
_entity.type
_entity.pdbx_description
1 polymer ?
#
loop_
_entity_poly.entity_id
_entity_poly.type
_entity_poly.pdbx_seq_one_letter_code
_entity_poly.pdbx_strand_id
1 'polypeptide(L)'
;MSRLAEQASSPDADLRATARFSVSAEPSPGLMPRVLELFAKRGLVPDELHGRLAGGRLTIEIRVDRIDRALADYIGRCLRQVYLVERVLVGMDEGCDGA
;
A
#
# COMPACT_ATOMS: atom_id res chain seq x y z
N MET A 1 31.44 -26.46 12.64
CA MET A 1 30.89 -26.06 13.96
C MET A 1 31.01 -24.55 14.10
N SER A 2 29.99 -23.80 13.68
CA SER A 2 29.61 -22.51 14.30
C SER A 2 28.26 -22.10 13.73
N ARG A 3 27.31 -21.99 14.66
CA ARG A 3 25.88 -21.76 14.48
C ARG A 3 25.60 -20.36 13.93
N LEU A 4 24.49 -20.27 13.20
CA LEU A 4 23.58 -19.13 13.08
C LEU A 4 24.09 -17.86 13.77
N ALA A 5 24.70 -16.96 13.00
CA ALA A 5 24.53 -15.55 13.30
C ALA A 5 23.05 -15.27 13.03
N GLU A 6 22.27 -15.41 14.10
CA GLU A 6 20.91 -14.92 14.27
C GLU A 6 20.86 -13.49 13.71
N GLN A 7 20.47 -13.36 12.44
CA GLN A 7 20.08 -12.08 11.88
C GLN A 7 18.79 -11.70 12.60
N ALA A 8 18.95 -11.04 13.75
CA ALA A 8 17.87 -10.29 14.36
C ALA A 8 17.54 -9.15 13.40
N SER A 9 16.68 -9.42 12.43
CA SER A 9 16.01 -8.39 11.64
C SER A 9 15.23 -7.55 12.63
N SER A 10 15.74 -6.35 12.92
CA SER A 10 15.03 -5.41 13.77
C SER A 10 13.66 -5.14 13.14
N PRO A 11 12.53 -5.34 13.84
CA PRO A 11 11.19 -5.14 13.27
C PRO A 11 10.97 -3.70 12.75
N ASP A 12 11.78 -2.75 13.21
CA ASP A 12 11.78 -1.35 12.80
C ASP A 12 12.37 -1.10 11.39
N ALA A 13 13.24 -1.99 10.89
CA ALA A 13 13.85 -1.84 9.56
C ALA A 13 12.81 -2.00 8.44
N ASP A 14 11.83 -2.89 8.64
CA ASP A 14 10.71 -3.10 7.72
C ASP A 14 9.73 -1.90 7.74
N LEU A 15 9.63 -1.18 8.87
CA LEU A 15 8.82 0.04 9.02
C LEU A 15 9.50 1.30 8.49
N ARG A 16 10.56 1.19 7.68
CA ARG A 16 11.17 2.33 6.96
C ARG A 16 10.80 2.37 5.48
N ALA A 17 10.11 1.36 4.96
CA ALA A 17 9.74 1.32 3.56
C ALA A 17 8.54 2.23 3.25
N THR A 18 8.53 2.76 2.03
CA THR A 18 7.39 3.47 1.44
C THR A 18 6.67 2.53 0.49
N ALA A 19 5.37 2.33 0.70
CA ALA A 19 4.52 1.58 -0.23
C ALA A 19 3.78 2.54 -1.16
N ARG A 20 3.73 2.18 -2.45
CA ARG A 20 2.85 2.80 -3.44
C ARG A 20 1.83 1.79 -3.95
N PHE A 21 0.56 2.15 -3.86
CA PHE A 21 -0.56 1.37 -4.36
C PHE A 21 -1.15 2.07 -5.58
N SER A 22 -1.17 1.38 -6.72
CA SER A 22 -1.86 1.82 -7.93
C SER A 22 -3.08 0.94 -8.14
N VAL A 23 -4.27 1.55 -8.09
CA VAL A 23 -5.57 0.88 -8.23
C VAL A 23 -6.23 1.36 -9.52
N SER A 24 -6.60 0.44 -10.40
CA SER A 24 -7.46 0.72 -11.56
C SER A 24 -8.82 0.07 -11.35
N ALA A 25 -9.88 0.83 -11.61
CA ALA A 25 -11.24 0.40 -11.32
C ALA A 25 -12.29 1.07 -12.21
N GLU A 26 -13.46 0.45 -12.29
CA GLU A 26 -14.65 1.08 -12.83
C GLU A 26 -15.11 2.21 -11.88
N PRO A 27 -15.40 3.42 -12.40
CA PRO A 27 -15.78 4.56 -11.56
C PRO A 27 -17.10 4.32 -10.83
N SER A 28 -17.10 4.52 -9.50
CA SER A 28 -18.34 4.59 -8.73
C SER A 28 -18.20 5.57 -7.55
N PRO A 29 -19.30 6.21 -7.10
CA PRO A 29 -19.25 7.18 -6.00
C PRO A 29 -18.64 6.63 -4.71
N GLY A 30 -18.84 5.33 -4.45
CA GLY A 30 -18.37 4.67 -3.23
C GLY A 30 -16.96 4.08 -3.32
N LEU A 31 -16.29 4.13 -4.47
CA LEU A 31 -14.99 3.44 -4.64
C LEU A 31 -13.90 4.07 -3.76
N MET A 32 -13.70 5.39 -3.86
CA MET A 32 -12.66 6.07 -3.09
C MET A 32 -12.82 5.90 -1.57
N PRO A 33 -14.02 6.09 -0.98
CA PRO A 33 -14.25 5.80 0.43
C PRO A 33 -13.91 4.36 0.82
N ARG A 34 -14.32 3.36 0.03
CA ARG A 34 -14.03 1.93 0.31
C ARG A 34 -12.55 1.61 0.24
N VAL A 35 -11.83 2.21 -0.71
CA VAL A 35 -10.37 2.07 -0.81
C VAL A 35 -9.70 2.67 0.42
N LEU A 36 -10.06 3.90 0.79
CA LEU A 36 -9.54 4.59 1.97
C LEU A 36 -9.86 3.86 3.28
N GLU A 37 -11.02 3.22 3.38
CA GLU A 37 -11.43 2.44 4.54
C GLU A 37 -10.44 1.33 4.88
N LEU A 38 -9.79 0.72 3.88
CA LEU A 38 -8.78 -0.32 4.12
C LEU A 38 -7.56 0.23 4.87
N PHE A 39 -7.14 1.47 4.57
CA PHE A 39 -6.03 2.11 5.29
C PHE A 39 -6.48 2.56 6.69
N ALA A 40 -7.64 3.19 6.79
CA ALA A 40 -8.20 3.68 8.05
C ALA A 40 -8.39 2.57 9.09
N LYS A 41 -8.89 1.39 8.67
CA LYS A 41 -9.04 0.21 9.56
C LYS A 41 -7.74 -0.28 10.19
N ARG A 42 -6.60 0.08 9.61
CA ARG A 42 -5.25 -0.34 10.04
C ARG A 42 -4.49 0.79 10.75
N GLY A 43 -5.16 1.92 11.01
CA GLY A 43 -4.55 3.10 11.62
C GLY A 43 -3.55 3.81 10.69
N LEU A 44 -3.60 3.55 9.39
CA LEU A 44 -2.71 4.15 8.40
C LEU A 44 -3.32 5.44 7.87
N VAL A 45 -2.51 6.49 7.81
CA VAL A 45 -2.81 7.74 7.13
C VAL A 45 -1.93 7.81 5.89
N PRO A 46 -2.49 7.83 4.67
CA PRO A 46 -1.70 8.02 3.47
C PRO A 46 -1.02 9.39 3.43
N ASP A 47 0.25 9.41 3.03
CA ASP A 47 1.00 10.65 2.79
C ASP A 47 0.54 11.34 1.51
N GLU A 48 0.16 10.54 0.51
CA GLU A 48 -0.41 11.03 -0.75
C GLU A 48 -1.58 10.17 -1.18
N LEU A 49 -2.60 10.83 -1.73
CA LEU A 49 -3.69 10.20 -2.45
C LEU A 49 -4.01 11.02 -3.70
N HIS A 50 -3.96 10.36 -4.85
CA HIS A 50 -4.28 10.98 -6.13
C HIS A 50 -5.32 10.14 -6.87
N GLY A 51 -6.40 10.78 -7.30
CA GLY A 51 -7.43 10.16 -8.13
C GLY A 51 -7.49 10.79 -9.50
N ARG A 52 -7.58 9.97 -10.54
CA ARG A 52 -7.73 10.43 -11.93
C ARG A 52 -8.77 9.61 -12.68
N LEU A 53 -9.82 10.29 -13.14
CA LEU A 53 -10.77 9.73 -14.08
C LEU A 53 -10.33 10.05 -15.51
N ALA A 54 -10.04 9.03 -16.32
CA ALA A 54 -9.68 9.19 -17.72
C ALA A 54 -10.15 7.99 -18.53
N GLY A 55 -10.72 8.24 -19.72
CA GLY A 55 -11.17 7.16 -20.62
C GLY A 55 -12.18 6.19 -20.00
N GLY A 56 -13.03 6.67 -19.09
CA GLY A 56 -14.02 5.83 -18.39
C GLY A 56 -13.45 4.96 -17.27
N ARG A 57 -12.17 5.09 -16.93
CA ARG A 57 -11.52 4.35 -15.84
C ARG A 57 -11.02 5.29 -14.76
N LEU A 58 -11.20 4.89 -13.51
CA LEU A 58 -10.65 5.60 -12.36
C LEU A 58 -9.35 4.94 -11.92
N THR A 59 -8.26 5.71 -11.94
CA THR A 59 -6.98 5.33 -11.34
C THR A 59 -6.81 6.04 -10.00
N ILE A 60 -6.42 5.30 -8.97
CA ILE A 60 -6.14 5.81 -7.63
C ILE A 60 -4.72 5.42 -7.27
N GLU A 61 -3.88 6.42 -6.98
CA GLU A 61 -2.53 6.24 -6.46
C GLU A 61 -2.51 6.61 -4.99
N ILE A 62 -1.94 5.76 -4.15
CA ILE A 62 -1.83 5.98 -2.70
C ILE A 62 -0.40 5.71 -2.28
N ARG A 63 0.19 6.62 -1.52
CA ARG A 63 1.52 6.45 -0.91
C ARG A 63 1.38 6.37 0.60
N VAL A 64 2.06 5.41 1.21
CA VAL A 64 2.13 5.23 2.66
C VAL A 64 3.58 4.99 3.05
N ASP A 65 4.13 5.87 3.88
CA ASP A 65 5.45 5.74 4.48
C ASP A 65 5.36 4.91 5.76
N ARG A 66 6.49 4.34 6.16
CA ARG A 66 6.66 3.56 7.38
C ARG A 66 5.71 2.37 7.49
N ILE A 67 5.67 1.56 6.44
CA ILE A 67 4.82 0.38 6.35
C ILE A 67 5.65 -0.86 6.07
N ASP A 68 5.41 -1.92 6.83
CA ASP A 68 6.07 -3.20 6.60
C ASP A 68 5.52 -3.90 5.34
N ARG A 69 6.35 -4.75 4.74
CA ARG A 69 6.00 -5.47 3.50
C ARG A 69 4.78 -6.38 3.68
N ALA A 70 4.64 -7.05 4.81
CA ALA A 70 3.55 -8.00 5.03
C ALA A 70 2.19 -7.28 5.10
N LEU A 71 2.14 -6.11 5.72
CA LEU A 71 0.97 -5.24 5.80
C LEU A 71 0.64 -4.63 4.43
N ALA A 72 1.65 -4.16 3.69
CA ALA A 72 1.46 -3.67 2.32
C ALA A 72 0.89 -4.75 1.40
N ASP A 73 1.44 -5.96 1.44
CA ASP A 73 0.95 -7.10 0.66
C ASP A 73 -0.47 -7.50 1.08
N TYR A 74 -0.78 -7.44 2.37
CA TYR A 74 -2.12 -7.70 2.89
C TYR A 74 -3.14 -6.67 2.39
N ILE A 75 -2.82 -5.38 2.45
CA ILE A 75 -3.67 -4.31 1.91
C ILE A 75 -3.87 -4.51 0.40
N GLY A 76 -2.79 -4.84 -0.33
CA GLY A 76 -2.87 -5.15 -1.76
C GLY A 76 -3.81 -6.31 -2.07
N ARG A 77 -3.83 -7.37 -1.25
CA ARG A 77 -4.81 -8.47 -1.38
C ARG A 77 -6.23 -7.99 -1.10
N CYS A 78 -6.45 -7.20 -0.05
CA CYS A 78 -7.77 -6.65 0.27
C CYS A 78 -8.30 -5.71 -0.83
N LEU A 79 -7.46 -4.85 -1.40
CA LEU A 79 -7.84 -3.93 -2.48
C LEU A 79 -8.37 -4.68 -3.70
N ARG A 80 -7.76 -5.82 -4.06
CA ARG A 80 -8.20 -6.67 -5.17
C ARG A 80 -9.58 -7.29 -4.98
N GLN A 81 -10.10 -7.29 -3.75
CA GLN A 81 -11.42 -7.83 -3.41
C GLN A 81 -12.50 -6.73 -3.34
N VAL A 82 -12.12 -5.46 -3.47
CA VAL A 82 -13.09 -4.35 -3.47
C VAL A 82 -13.90 -4.40 -4.76
N TYR A 83 -15.22 -4.30 -4.61
CA TYR A 83 -16.15 -4.27 -5.75
C TYR A 83 -15.76 -3.17 -6.75
N LEU A 84 -15.72 -3.53 -8.05
CA LEU A 84 -15.30 -2.71 -9.20
C LEU A 84 -13.79 -2.46 -9.35
N VAL A 85 -12.94 -2.97 -8.45
CA VAL A 85 -11.49 -2.94 -8.66
C VAL A 85 -11.10 -3.98 -9.71
N GLU A 86 -10.36 -3.54 -10.73
CA GLU A 86 -9.94 -4.38 -11.86
C GLU A 86 -8.47 -4.80 -11.74
N ARG A 87 -7.62 -3.92 -11.20
CA ARG A 87 -6.19 -4.18 -11.04
C ARG A 87 -5.61 -3.42 -9.86
N VAL A 88 -4.67 -4.07 -9.16
CA VAL A 88 -3.86 -3.46 -8.09
C VAL A 88 -2.39 -3.81 -8.29
N LEU A 89 -1.55 -2.78 -8.36
CA LEU A 89 -0.09 -2.89 -8.28
C LEU A 89 0.37 -2.36 -6.92
N VAL A 90 1.36 -3.04 -6.34
CA VAL A 90 1.99 -2.62 -5.08
C VAL A 90 3.50 -2.56 -5.34
N GLY A 91 4.05 -1.36 -5.22
CA GLY A 91 5.49 -1.11 -5.21
C GLY A 91 5.94 -0.81 -3.78
N MET A 92 7.15 -1.22 -3.44
CA MET A 92 7.81 -0.84 -2.20
C MET A 92 9.15 -0.25 -2.58
N ASP A 93 9.46 0.90 -2.01
CA ASP A 93 10.78 1.50 -2.07
C ASP A 93 11.33 1.49 -0.65
N GLU A 94 12.57 1.01 -0.47
CA GLU A 94 13.25 1.14 0.83
C GLU A 94 13.45 2.64 1.05
N GLY A 95 12.81 3.18 2.10
CA GLY A 95 12.86 4.61 2.38
C GLY A 95 14.31 5.08 2.47
N CYS A 96 14.58 6.28 1.98
CA CYS A 96 15.89 6.91 2.01
C CYS A 96 16.49 6.81 3.44
N ASP A 97 17.51 5.98 3.61
CA ASP A 97 18.35 5.96 4.82
C ASP A 97 19.14 7.28 4.82
N GLY A 98 18.59 8.29 5.47
CA GLY A 98 19.10 9.66 5.33
C GLY A 98 18.86 10.52 6.56
N ALA A 99 19.69 10.32 7.60
CA ALA A 99 20.55 11.32 8.23
C ALA A 99 21.10 10.83 9.57
#